data_AF-A0ABD2NKJ8-F1
#
_entry.id   AF-A0ABD2NKJ8-F1
#
_cell.length_a   1.000
_cell.length_b   1.000
_cell.length_c   1.000
_cell.angle_alpha   90.00
_cell.angle_beta   90.00
_cell.angle_gamma   90.00
#
_symmetry.space_group_name_H-M   'P 1'
#
loop_
_entity.id
_entity.type
_entity.pdbx_description
1 polymer ?
#
loop_
_entity_poly.entity_id
_entity_poly.type
_entity_poly.pdbx_seq_one_letter_code
_entity_poly.pdbx_strand_id
1 'polypeptide(L)'
;MERAVHIIIGKNVLEIATYTAACIFNEGFPPVLKTMEVMGVTIGQTVKDYADIVDNAWILRRKKLQKQTTKRPDPYAGFSKLLKMTTLRKRKDCFMHRE
;
A
#
# COMPACT_ATOMS: atom_id res chain seq x y z
N MET A 1 -7.32 -30.04 -20.85
CA MET A 1 -6.01 -30.25 -20.22
C MET A 1 -5.07 -29.23 -20.84
N GLU A 2 -4.94 -28.05 -20.24
CA GLU A 2 -4.06 -26.98 -20.73
C GLU A 2 -2.61 -27.45 -20.62
N ARG A 3 -1.86 -27.37 -21.72
CA ARG A 3 -0.42 -27.58 -21.70
C ARG A 3 0.21 -26.36 -21.05
N ALA A 4 0.78 -26.54 -19.86
CA ALA A 4 1.61 -25.52 -19.25
C ALA A 4 2.76 -25.18 -20.20
N VAL A 5 2.75 -23.96 -20.74
CA VAL A 5 3.83 -23.46 -21.59
C VAL A 5 5.02 -23.17 -20.67
N HIS A 6 6.06 -23.99 -20.75
CA HIS A 6 7.32 -23.72 -20.07
C HIS A 6 8.01 -22.56 -20.78
N ILE A 7 7.78 -21.33 -20.29
CA ILE A 7 8.48 -20.15 -20.79
C ILE A 7 9.88 -20.17 -20.17
N ILE A 8 10.89 -20.51 -20.97
CA ILE A 8 12.29 -20.39 -20.57
C ILE A 8 12.66 -18.91 -20.73
N ILE A 9 12.50 -18.14 -19.63
CA ILE A 9 12.91 -16.74 -19.56
C ILE A 9 14.37 -16.69 -19.10
N GLY A 10 15.19 -15.89 -19.78
CA GLY A 10 16.57 -15.66 -19.36
C GLY A 10 16.63 -14.95 -18.00
N LYS A 11 17.60 -15.32 -17.15
CA LYS A 11 17.77 -14.77 -15.78
C LYS A 11 17.66 -13.23 -15.73
N ASN A 12 18.33 -12.54 -16.65
CA ASN A 12 18.34 -11.07 -16.69
C ASN A 12 16.94 -10.47 -16.93
N VAL A 13 16.12 -11.12 -17.78
CA VAL A 13 14.75 -10.67 -18.06
C VAL A 13 13.87 -10.86 -16.83
N LEU A 14 14.01 -12.00 -16.14
CA LEU A 14 13.27 -12.27 -14.91
C LEU A 14 13.63 -11.26 -13.81
N GLU A 15 14.92 -10.94 -13.64
CA GLU A 15 15.36 -9.95 -12.65
C GLU A 15 14.79 -8.56 -12.95
N ILE A 16 14.90 -8.08 -14.20
CA ILE A 16 14.34 -6.79 -14.61
C ILE A 16 12.82 -6.76 -14.39
N ALA A 17 12.11 -7.82 -14.76
CA ALA A 17 10.66 -7.92 -14.56
C ALA A 17 10.29 -7.87 -13.07
N THR A 18 11.06 -8.56 -12.23
CA THR A 18 10.83 -8.62 -10.78
C THR A 18 11.05 -7.24 -10.13
N TYR A 19 12.15 -6.56 -10.46
CA TYR A 19 12.42 -5.21 -9.98
C TYR A 19 11.36 -4.21 -10.47
N THR A 20 10.95 -4.30 -11.74
CA THR A 20 9.90 -3.44 -12.30
C THR A 20 8.56 -3.66 -11.59
N ALA A 21 8.19 -4.92 -11.32
CA ALA A 21 6.98 -5.23 -10.58
C ALA A 21 7.01 -4.67 -9.15
N ALA A 22 8.13 -4.85 -8.44
CA ALA A 22 8.31 -4.31 -7.08
C ALA A 22 8.14 -2.78 -7.05
N CYS A 23 8.72 -2.08 -8.04
CA CYS A 23 8.57 -0.64 -8.20
C CYS A 23 7.09 -0.25 -8.38
N ILE A 24 6.40 -0.86 -9.34
CA ILE A 24 5.00 -0.53 -9.68
C ILE A 24 4.06 -0.78 -8.49
N PHE A 25 4.24 -1.89 -7.75
CA PHE A 25 3.34 -2.24 -6.65
C PHE A 25 3.59 -1.47 -5.34
N ASN A 26 4.78 -0.91 -5.15
CA ASN A 26 5.13 -0.21 -3.91
C ASN A 26 5.10 1.31 -4.08
N GLU A 27 5.76 1.81 -5.12
CA GLU A 27 6.12 3.22 -5.30
C GLU A 27 5.48 3.85 -6.53
N GLY A 28 5.10 3.03 -7.52
CA GLY A 28 4.54 3.47 -8.80
C GLY A 28 5.57 3.49 -9.93
N PHE A 29 5.31 4.30 -10.96
CA PHE A 29 6.15 4.41 -12.14
C PHE A 29 7.42 5.28 -12.02
N PRO A 30 7.54 6.28 -11.11
CA PRO A 30 8.75 7.10 -11.00
C PRO A 30 10.08 6.32 -10.89
N PRO A 31 10.21 5.30 -10.02
CA PRO A 31 11.44 4.50 -9.96
C PRO A 31 11.70 3.72 -11.25
N VAL A 32 10.66 3.21 -11.93
CA VAL A 32 10.81 2.54 -13.24
C VAL A 32 11.38 3.48 -14.29
N LEU A 33 10.84 4.70 -14.38
CA LEU A 33 11.34 5.73 -15.30
C LEU A 33 12.78 6.11 -14.98
N LYS A 34 13.13 6.19 -13.68
CA LYS A 34 14.51 6.48 -13.26
C LYS A 34 15.48 5.37 -13.65
N THR A 35 15.08 4.11 -13.48
CA THR A 35 15.89 2.96 -13.91
C THR A 35 16.09 2.98 -15.43
N MET A 36 15.03 3.26 -16.20
CA MET A 36 15.12 3.40 -17.66
C MET A 36 16.09 4.51 -18.07
N GLU A 37 16.03 5.68 -17.42
CA GLU A 37 16.97 6.79 -17.65
C GLU A 37 18.42 6.38 -17.36
N VAL A 38 18.67 5.69 -16.24
CA VAL A 38 20.01 5.17 -15.88
C VAL A 38 20.51 4.13 -16.89
N MET A 39 19.61 3.36 -17.50
CA MET A 39 19.93 2.42 -18.59
C MET A 39 20.15 3.13 -19.94
N GLY A 40 20.09 4.47 -19.99
CA GLY A 40 20.30 5.26 -21.20
C GLY A 40 19.05 5.43 -22.07
N VAL A 41 17.87 5.03 -21.59
CA VAL A 41 16.61 5.25 -22.30
C VAL A 41 16.20 6.71 -22.13
N THR A 42 16.02 7.43 -23.23
CA THR A 42 15.54 8.81 -23.20
C THR A 42 14.05 8.84 -22.86
N ILE A 43 13.69 9.50 -21.76
CA ILE A 43 12.30 9.63 -21.30
C ILE A 43 11.69 10.93 -21.84
N GLY A 44 10.81 10.80 -22.82
CA GLY A 44 10.02 11.92 -23.37
C GLY A 44 8.87 12.34 -22.46
N GLN A 45 8.30 13.52 -22.73
CA GLN A 45 7.21 14.10 -21.95
C GLN A 45 5.97 13.18 -21.91
N THR A 46 5.60 12.58 -23.05
CA THR A 46 4.44 11.69 -23.14
C THR A 46 4.53 10.48 -22.21
N VAL A 47 5.75 9.97 -21.96
CA VAL A 47 5.96 8.84 -21.04
C VAL A 47 5.76 9.29 -19.60
N LYS A 48 6.20 10.51 -19.25
CA LYS A 48 5.97 11.10 -17.93
C LYS A 48 4.47 11.35 -17.69
N ASP A 49 3.80 11.94 -18.68
CA ASP A 49 2.37 12.22 -18.59
C ASP A 49 1.56 10.92 -18.40
N TYR A 50 1.94 9.85 -19.11
CA TYR A 50 1.32 8.53 -18.93
C TYR A 50 1.53 7.99 -17.51
N ALA A 51 2.77 8.02 -17.01
CA ALA A 51 3.08 7.57 -15.65
C ALA A 51 2.28 8.34 -14.59
N ASP A 52 2.19 9.66 -14.74
CA ASP A 52 1.43 10.52 -13.85
C ASP A 52 -0.07 10.17 -13.87
N ILE A 53 -0.65 9.95 -15.04
CA ILE A 53 -2.07 9.56 -15.17
C ILE A 53 -2.34 8.24 -14.45
N VAL A 54 -1.50 7.24 -14.66
CA VAL A 54 -1.67 5.89 -14.08
C VAL A 54 -1.53 5.94 -12.56
N ASP A 55 -0.48 6.59 -12.05
CA ASP A 55 -0.22 6.65 -10.62
C ASP A 55 -1.28 7.49 -9.89
N ASN A 56 -1.71 8.62 -10.46
CA ASN A 56 -2.79 9.42 -9.89
C ASN A 56 -4.10 8.64 -9.82
N ALA A 57 -4.44 7.87 -10.86
CA ALA A 57 -5.62 7.01 -10.84
C ALA A 57 -5.53 5.96 -9.73
N TRP A 58 -4.35 5.40 -9.50
CA TRP A 58 -4.13 4.38 -8.48
C TRP A 58 -4.16 4.96 -7.05
N ILE A 59 -3.53 6.11 -6.83
CA ILE A 59 -3.60 6.88 -5.58
C ILE A 59 -5.06 7.21 -5.25
N LEU A 60 -5.85 7.65 -6.25
CA LEU A 60 -7.26 7.97 -6.06
C LEU A 60 -8.07 6.72 -5.64
N ARG A 61 -7.85 5.58 -6.29
CA ARG A 61 -8.49 4.30 -5.92
C ARG A 61 -8.14 3.90 -4.48
N ARG A 62 -6.86 3.99 -4.10
CA ARG A 62 -6.39 3.69 -2.73
C ARG A 62 -7.03 4.61 -1.70
N LYS A 63 -7.09 5.92 -1.95
CA LYS A 63 -7.79 6.89 -1.09
C LYS A 63 -9.28 6.55 -0.93
N LYS A 64 -9.94 6.11 -2.01
CA LYS A 64 -11.35 5.69 -1.98
C LYS A 64 -11.55 4.45 -1.09
N LEU A 65 -10.65 3.47 -1.17
CA LEU A 65 -10.67 2.27 -0.33
C LEU A 65 -10.38 2.59 1.15
N GLN A 66 -9.39 3.43 1.45
CA GLN A 66 -9.11 3.87 2.82
C GLN A 66 -10.30 4.62 3.44
N LYS A 67 -10.99 5.46 2.66
CA LYS A 67 -12.22 6.12 3.12
C LYS A 67 -13.34 5.13 3.40
N GLN A 68 -13.35 3.96 2.76
CA GLN A 68 -14.32 2.90 3.05
C GLN A 68 -13.93 2.09 4.28
N THR A 69 -12.65 1.77 4.48
CA THR A 69 -12.19 1.03 5.67
C THR A 69 -12.34 1.85 6.95
N THR A 70 -12.09 3.15 6.91
CA THR A 70 -12.34 4.08 8.04
C THR A 70 -13.82 4.32 8.32
N LYS A 71 -14.69 4.12 7.33
CA LYS A 71 -16.15 4.16 7.50
C LYS A 71 -16.75 2.84 7.97
N ARG A 72 -16.01 1.72 7.91
CA ARG A 72 -16.48 0.48 8.54
C ARG A 72 -16.45 0.71 10.05
N PRO A 73 -17.58 0.53 10.76
CA PRO A 73 -17.58 0.62 12.21
C PRO A 73 -16.56 -0.39 12.74
N ASP A 74 -15.64 0.06 13.59
CA ASP A 74 -14.70 -0.83 14.26
C ASP A 74 -15.53 -1.91 14.98
N PRO A 75 -15.42 -3.19 14.59
CA PRO A 75 -16.21 -4.27 15.17
C PRO A 75 -15.95 -4.43 16.67
N TYR A 76 -14.87 -3.84 17.19
CA TYR A 76 -14.48 -3.83 18.60
C TYR A 76 -14.67 -2.47 19.29
N ALA A 77 -15.30 -1.48 18.64
CA ALA A 77 -15.51 -0.14 19.21
C ALA A 77 -16.25 -0.19 20.56
N GLY A 78 -17.21 -1.10 20.71
CA GLY A 78 -17.95 -1.34 21.97
C GLY A 78 -17.06 -1.87 23.10
N PHE A 79 -16.18 -2.82 22.79
CA PHE A 79 -15.23 -3.40 23.75
C PHE A 79 -14.19 -2.38 24.21
N SER A 80 -13.71 -1.51 23.31
CA SER A 80 -12.80 -0.41 23.65
C SER A 80 -13.42 0.58 24.64
N LYS A 81 -14.72 0.89 24.49
CA LYS A 81 -15.45 1.78 25.40
C LYS A 81 -15.64 1.14 26.78
N LEU A 82 -15.96 -0.16 26.82
CA LEU A 82 -16.05 -0.95 28.06
C LEU A 82 -14.70 -1.04 28.79
N LEU A 83 -13.60 -1.27 28.08
CA LEU A 83 -12.26 -1.32 28.66
C LEU A 83 -11.84 0.03 29.25
N LYS A 84 -12.15 1.14 28.56
CA LYS A 84 -11.92 2.50 29.09
C LYS A 84 -12.77 2.78 30.33
N MET A 85 -14.03 2.33 30.35
CA MET A 85 -14.91 2.45 31.53
C MET A 85 -14.39 1.64 32.72
N THR A 86 -13.93 0.40 32.52
CA THR A 86 -13.42 -0.45 33.61
C THR A 86 -12.09 0.03 34.14
N THR A 87 -11.20 0.54 33.29
CA THR A 87 -9.94 1.17 33.71
C THR A 87 -10.16 2.48 34.45
N LEU A 88 -11.13 3.30 34.04
CA LEU A 88 -11.53 4.50 34.79
C LEU A 88 -12.17 4.17 36.14
N ARG A 89 -13.03 3.15 36.21
CA ARG A 89 -13.59 2.64 37.47
C ARG A 89 -12.48 2.18 38.41
N LYS A 90 -11.56 1.32 37.93
CA LYS A 90 -10.39 0.87 38.73
C LYS A 90 -9.52 2.05 39.19
N ARG A 91 -9.27 3.05 38.34
CA ARG A 91 -8.51 4.25 38.75
C ARG A 91 -9.22 5.07 39.84
N LYS A 92 -10.54 5.19 39.77
CA LYS A 92 -11.34 5.91 40.77
C LYS A 92 -11.35 5.14 42.11
N ASP A 93 -11.50 3.82 42.06
CA ASP A 93 -11.48 2.97 43.25
C ASP A 93 -10.09 2.97 43.92
N CYS A 94 -9.00 2.95 43.15
CA CYS A 94 -7.63 3.10 43.68
C CYS A 94 -7.34 4.49 44.28
N PHE A 95 -8.05 5.54 43.85
CA PHE A 95 -7.87 6.90 44.38
C PHE A 95 -8.60 7.08 45.72
N MET A 96 -9.72 6.39 45.94
CA MET A 96 -10.50 6.48 47.19
C MET A 96 -9.93 5.62 48.35
N HIS A 97 -8.94 4.77 48.09
CA HIS A 97 -8.28 3.93 49.12
C HIS A 97 -6.88 4.42 49.49
N ARG A 98 -6.55 5.68 49.18
CA ARG A 98 -5.28 6.32 49.53
C ARG A 98 -5.55 7.48 50.50
N GLU A 99 -6.04 7.15 51.69
CA GLU A 99 -5.99 8.00 52.90
C GLU A 99 -4.85 7.54 53.80
#